data_AF-A0A2N2F144-F1
#
_entry.id   AF-A0A2N2F144-F1
#
_cell.length_a   1.000
_cell.length_b   1.000
_cell.length_c   1.000
_cell.angle_alpha   90.00
_cell.angle_beta   90.00
_cell.angle_gamma   90.00
#
_symmetry.space_group_name_H-M   'P 1'
#
loop_
_entity.id
_entity.type
_entity.pdbx_description
1 polymer ?
#
loop_
_entity_poly.entity_id
_entity_poly.type
_entity_poly.pdbx_seq_one_letter_code
_entity_poly.pdbx_strand_id
1 'polypeptide(L)'
;MNTAKLTVTIPCDKYERIEKEKKQKGLNRSAFVNLMISFFFQEEDEAEKVKRYISGYKKKPEDIKKIAAFENIQSKSLGEF
;
A
#
# COMPACT_ATOMS: atom_id res chain seq x y z
N MET A 1 0.52 7.93 14.61
CA MET A 1 0.33 8.25 13.18
C MET A 1 0.14 9.75 13.10
N ASN A 2 1.09 10.49 12.51
CA ASN A 2 0.93 11.94 12.38
C ASN A 2 0.09 12.23 11.13
N THR A 3 -0.98 13.01 11.29
CA THR A 3 -1.81 13.49 10.19
C THR A 3 -1.41 14.93 9.86
N ALA A 4 -1.22 15.22 8.58
CA ALA A 4 -0.93 16.57 8.09
C ALA A 4 -2.17 17.14 7.38
N LYS A 5 -2.40 18.45 7.51
CA LYS A 5 -3.43 19.16 6.75
C LYS A 5 -2.77 19.86 5.57
N LEU A 6 -3.37 19.70 4.39
CA LEU A 6 -2.90 20.30 3.15
C LEU A 6 -4.06 21.07 2.50
N THR A 7 -3.82 22.34 2.17
CA THR A 7 -4.73 23.16 1.36
C THR A 7 -4.05 23.42 0.03
N VAL A 8 -4.74 23.14 -1.07
CA VAL A 8 -4.24 23.30 -2.44
C VAL A 8 -5.23 24.10 -3.26
N THR A 9 -4.70 24.85 -4.23
CA THR A 9 -5.51 25.46 -5.28
C THR A 9 -5.46 24.55 -6.50
N ILE A 10 -6.62 24.17 -7.04
CA ILE A 10 -6.74 23.33 -8.24
C ILE A 10 -7.75 23.94 -9.21
N PRO A 11 -7.64 23.65 -10.52
CA PRO A 11 -8.64 24.08 -11.49
C PRO A 11 -10.04 23.58 -11.16
N CYS A 12 -11.08 24.39 -11.42
CA CYS A 12 -12.47 24.06 -11.10
C CYS A 12 -12.94 22.76 -11.77
N ASP A 13 -12.56 22.52 -13.02
CA ASP A 13 -12.90 21.29 -13.75
C ASP A 13 -12.34 20.03 -13.06
N LYS A 14 -11.13 20.12 -12.50
CA LYS A 14 -10.53 19.03 -11.74
C LYS A 14 -11.25 18.81 -10.41
N TYR A 15 -11.62 19.90 -9.73
CA TYR A 15 -12.38 19.81 -8.48
C TYR A 15 -13.76 19.18 -8.69
N GLU A 16 -14.48 19.58 -9.74
CA GLU A 16 -15.78 18.99 -10.09
C GLU A 16 -15.68 17.49 -10.38
N ARG A 17 -14.63 17.08 -11.09
CA ARG A 17 -14.37 15.65 -11.33
C ARG A 17 -14.14 14.90 -10.02
N ILE A 18 -13.36 15.46 -9.09
CA ILE A 18 -13.15 14.88 -7.76
C ILE A 18 -14.50 14.71 -7.01
N GLU A 19 -15.35 15.74 -7.01
CA GLU A 19 -16.65 15.69 -6.34
C GLU A 19 -17.59 14.62 -6.94
N LYS A 20 -17.55 14.43 -8.26
CA LYS A 20 -18.34 13.40 -8.96
C LYS A 20 -17.84 12.00 -8.62
N GLU A 21 -16.54 11.75 -8.75
CA GLU A 21 -15.92 10.44 -8.53
C GLU A 21 -16.06 9.99 -7.08
N LYS A 22 -15.82 10.88 -6.10
CA LYS A 22 -15.99 10.54 -4.69
C LYS A 22 -17.44 10.14 -4.38
N LYS A 23 -18.43 10.80 -5.01
CA LYS A 23 -19.86 10.52 -4.80
C LYS A 23 -20.22 9.15 -5.36
N GLN A 24 -19.73 8.82 -6.56
CA GLN A 24 -19.93 7.50 -7.17
C GLN A 24 -19.32 6.37 -6.31
N LYS A 25 -18.19 6.63 -5.66
CA LYS A 25 -17.51 5.67 -4.78
C LYS A 25 -18.01 5.68 -3.32
N GLY A 26 -18.95 6.56 -2.96
CA GLY A 26 -19.44 6.70 -1.57
C GLY A 26 -18.37 7.21 -0.59
N LEU A 27 -17.36 7.94 -1.07
CA LEU A 27 -16.22 8.42 -0.26
C LEU A 27 -16.34 9.91 0.07
N ASN A 28 -15.77 10.31 1.21
CA ASN A 28 -15.52 11.72 1.50
C ASN A 28 -14.28 12.23 0.73
N ARG A 29 -14.11 13.56 0.64
CA ARG A 29 -13.02 14.18 -0.14
C ARG A 29 -11.64 13.68 0.29
N SER A 30 -11.36 13.70 1.58
CA SER A 30 -10.06 13.31 2.11
C SER A 30 -9.75 11.83 1.84
N ALA A 31 -10.76 10.95 1.97
CA ALA A 31 -10.61 9.53 1.66
C ALA A 31 -10.32 9.31 0.16
N PHE A 32 -11.01 10.03 -0.72
CA PHE A 32 -10.78 9.94 -2.15
C PHE A 32 -9.42 10.50 -2.57
N VAL A 33 -9.02 11.65 -2.01
CA VAL A 33 -7.68 12.24 -2.26
C VAL A 33 -6.58 11.32 -1.74
N ASN A 34 -6.74 10.73 -0.54
CA ASN A 34 -5.78 9.74 -0.03
C ASN A 34 -5.67 8.53 -0.95
N LEU A 35 -6.80 8.02 -1.47
CA LEU A 35 -6.79 6.93 -2.43
C LEU A 35 -6.02 7.30 -3.70
N MET A 36 -6.23 8.50 -4.24
CA MET A 36 -5.50 8.99 -5.40
C MET A 36 -3.99 9.11 -5.13
N ILE A 37 -3.61 9.62 -3.96
CA ILE A 37 -2.19 9.71 -3.55
C ILE A 37 -1.57 8.31 -3.47
N SER A 38 -2.25 7.34 -2.85
CA SER A 38 -1.77 5.96 -2.78
C SER A 38 -1.59 5.35 -4.18
N PHE A 39 -2.54 5.57 -5.08
CA PHE A 39 -2.41 5.10 -6.47
C PHE A 39 -1.25 5.76 -7.21
N PHE A 40 -1.02 7.05 -6.97
CA PHE A 40 0.05 7.80 -7.63
C PHE A 40 1.43 7.27 -7.25
N PHE A 41 1.65 6.90 -5.99
CA PHE A 41 2.94 6.39 -5.50
C PHE A 41 3.06 4.87 -5.54
N GLN A 42 2.04 4.15 -6.02
CA GLN A 42 2.01 2.69 -5.91
C GLN A 42 3.22 2.02 -6.59
N GLU A 43 3.56 2.42 -7.82
CA GLU A 43 4.69 1.82 -8.54
C GLU A 43 6.03 2.11 -7.86
N GLU A 44 6.22 3.33 -7.34
CA GLU A 44 7.43 3.70 -6.60
C GLU A 44 7.55 2.92 -5.29
N ASP A 45 6.46 2.80 -4.53
CA ASP A 45 6.38 2.04 -3.30
C ASP A 45 6.66 0.55 -3.53
N GLU A 46 6.13 -0.03 -4.62
CA GLU A 46 6.39 -1.42 -5.02
C GLU A 46 7.86 -1.62 -5.37
N ALA A 47 8.45 -0.72 -6.18
CA ALA A 47 9.86 -0.78 -6.52
C ALA A 47 10.77 -0.64 -5.28
N GLU A 48 10.43 0.24 -4.34
CA GLU A 48 11.17 0.40 -3.10
C GLU A 48 11.09 -0.86 -2.22
N LYS A 49 9.90 -1.47 -2.09
CA LYS A 49 9.73 -2.74 -1.37
C LYS A 49 10.62 -3.84 -1.93
N VAL A 50 10.67 -4.00 -3.26
CA VAL A 50 11.53 -4.98 -3.92
C VAL A 50 13.01 -4.69 -3.65
N LYS A 51 13.45 -3.44 -3.82
CA LYS A 51 14.84 -3.03 -3.53
C LYS A 51 15.23 -3.32 -2.09
N ARG A 52 14.35 -2.99 -1.14
CA ARG A 52 14.55 -3.23 0.29
C ARG A 52 14.65 -4.72 0.60
N TYR A 53 13.77 -5.54 0.02
CA TYR A 53 13.82 -6.99 0.16
C TYR A 53 15.15 -7.56 -0.34
N ILE A 54 15.57 -7.23 -1.57
CA ILE A 54 16.83 -7.70 -2.16
C ILE A 54 18.03 -7.28 -1.30
N SER A 55 18.06 -6.01 -0.87
CA SER A 55 19.12 -5.50 0.03
C SER A 55 19.17 -6.27 1.35
N GLY A 56 18.01 -6.54 1.95
CA GLY A 56 17.90 -7.33 3.17
C GLY A 56 18.42 -8.75 2.98
N TYR A 57 17.97 -9.42 1.92
CA TYR A 57 18.36 -10.78 1.59
C TYR A 57 19.87 -10.90 1.33
N LYS A 58 20.46 -9.96 0.59
CA LYS A 58 21.92 -9.92 0.37
C LYS A 58 22.72 -9.79 1.68
N LYS A 59 22.21 -9.05 2.66
CA LYS A 59 22.88 -8.85 3.96
C LYS A 59 22.68 -10.02 4.90
N LYS A 60 21.47 -10.57 4.94
CA LYS A 60 21.09 -11.70 5.79
C LYS A 60 20.13 -12.57 4.99
N PRO A 61 20.66 -13.57 4.26
CA PRO A 61 19.81 -14.48 3.53
C PRO A 61 18.88 -15.20 4.49
N GLU A 62 17.69 -15.51 4.02
CA GLU A 62 16.75 -16.29 4.80
C GLU A 62 17.29 -17.72 4.97
N ASP A 63 17.18 -18.25 6.18
CA ASP A 63 17.57 -19.63 6.46
C ASP A 63 16.47 -20.55 5.97
N ILE A 64 16.74 -21.25 4.88
CA ILE A 64 15.80 -22.15 4.19
C ILE A 64 15.23 -23.20 5.15
N LYS A 65 16.03 -23.70 6.11
CA LYS A 65 15.56 -24.69 7.10
C LYS A 65 14.56 -24.08 8.07
N LYS A 66 14.77 -22.81 8.42
CA LYS A 66 13.89 -22.06 9.32
C LYS A 66 12.59 -21.66 8.62
N ILE A 67 12.64 -21.31 7.34
CA ILE A 67 11.45 -21.03 6.51
C ILE A 67 10.56 -22.28 6.41
N ALA A 68 11.12 -23.43 6.04
CA ALA A 68 10.37 -24.68 5.94
C ALA A 68 9.71 -25.10 7.27
N ALA A 69 10.35 -24.79 8.40
CA ALA A 69 9.76 -25.02 9.71
C ALA A 69 8.56 -24.09 9.97
N PHE A 70 8.63 -22.82 9.58
CA PHE A 70 7.52 -21.88 9.71
C PHE A 70 6.36 -22.21 8.77
N GLU A 71 6.63 -22.63 7.53
CA GLU A 71 5.60 -23.07 6.58
C GLU A 71 4.83 -24.29 7.11
N ASN A 72 5.54 -25.28 7.68
CA ASN A 72 4.92 -26.44 8.31
C ASN A 72 4.06 -26.06 9.52
N ILE A 73 4.50 -25.10 10.34
CA ILE A 73 3.71 -24.62 11.49
C ILE A 73 2.49 -23.84 11.01
N GLN A 74 2.62 -23.00 9.99
CA GLN A 74 1.53 -22.22 9.40
C GLN A 74 0.47 -23.14 8.79
N SER A 75 0.88 -24.16 8.01
CA SER A 75 -0.02 -25.17 7.44
C SER A 75 -0.80 -25.91 8.53
N LYS A 76 -0.15 -26.24 9.65
CA LYS A 76 -0.81 -26.89 10.79
C LYS A 76 -1.76 -25.97 11.55
N SER A 77 -1.47 -24.67 11.65
CA SER A 77 -2.30 -23.72 12.41
C SER A 77 -3.51 -23.24 11.63
N LEU A 78 -3.44 -23.18 10.30
CA LEU A 78 -4.56 -22.76 9.44
C LEU A 78 -5.54 -23.88 9.14
N GLY A 79 -5.21 -25.13 9.50
CA GLY A 79 -5.92 -26.33 9.08
C GLY A 79 -5.61 -26.64 7.62
N GLU A 80 -5.26 -27.89 7.32
CA GLU A 80 -5.17 -28.35 5.93
C GLU A 80 -6.53 -28.11 5.25
N PHE A 81 -6.55 -27.46 4.09
CA PHE A 81 -7.73 -27.42 3.23
C PHE A 81 -8.00 -28.81 2.64
#